data_AF-B7IQR0-F1
#
_entry.id   AF-B7IQR0-F1
#
_cell.length_a   1.000
_cell.length_b   1.000
_cell.length_c   1.000
_cell.angle_alpha   90.00
_cell.angle_beta   90.00
_cell.angle_gamma   90.00
#
_symmetry.space_group_name_H-M   'P 1'
#
loop_
_entity.id
_entity.type
_entity.pdbx_description
1 polymer ?
#
loop_
_entity_poly.entity_id
_entity_poly.type
_entity_poly.pdbx_seq_one_letter_code
_entity_poly.pdbx_strand_id
1 'polypeptide(L)'
;MNKIKMRNFFKISILTCITLASLSTPSTILANSHPGYSYESNIGYQNPSWMAKIEDSTKISEISIPGTHGTMALHGASFIDENLTRNQTMSLSQQLNSGIRYVDMRVKRVKDSFAMYHGVVNQKAVFEDVLKETIQFLKAHPTETILMRLKEETTPENGSLSFEEIFLKYKNVNASYFWDPNSVQTSDRNNPTLGDTRGKIVILQNFTSTQLYGIDYEGLNIQDKFEIGSGPNEIYTKWIAIKNHLQNTNTNFNNGKIHLNHFSGTGGAAAFLNNVYPWFVASGKEGRNTDSSPKLIQTNSTNAWSDFPRDRNGQVYYGGMNILGTELLQQGAIKHSGIIAADFPGPGLIDSIIKLNGIHSNEKEILISQIASESSPLSGQQNRSSQNFKIDSLPVGTKELKWVIEPSEKDYPSTISFNVMIDVSLGIDSTRWKNISHESKTEAYTNTKYYIASPIGATSKFTVKIYAITN
;
A
#
# COMPACT_ATOMS: atom_id res chain seq x y z
N MET A 1 -23.75 -87.36 23.71
CA MET A 1 -24.94 -86.65 24.24
C MET A 1 -24.51 -85.33 24.87
N ASN A 2 -24.92 -84.22 24.24
CA ASN A 2 -25.45 -82.98 24.82
C ASN A 2 -24.76 -82.18 25.95
N LYS A 3 -24.75 -80.84 25.69
CA LYS A 3 -24.78 -79.62 26.55
C LYS A 3 -23.41 -79.03 26.96
N ILE A 4 -22.94 -77.93 26.37
CA ILE A 4 -23.32 -76.48 26.41
C ILE A 4 -22.64 -75.67 27.55
N LYS A 5 -21.77 -74.75 27.08
CA LYS A 5 -21.33 -73.41 27.56
C LYS A 5 -20.87 -73.16 29.00
N MET A 6 -19.67 -72.57 29.11
CA MET A 6 -19.44 -71.36 29.92
C MET A 6 -18.30 -70.49 29.36
N ARG A 7 -18.47 -69.16 29.50
CA ARG A 7 -17.68 -68.04 28.97
C ARG A 7 -16.32 -67.92 29.67
N ASN A 8 -15.33 -67.37 28.97
CA ASN A 8 -14.37 -66.44 29.57
C ASN A 8 -14.02 -65.32 28.59
N PHE A 9 -14.16 -64.08 29.07
CA PHE A 9 -13.86 -62.83 28.38
C PHE A 9 -12.36 -62.54 28.44
N PHE A 10 -11.71 -62.33 27.30
CA PHE A 10 -10.45 -61.61 27.25
C PHE A 10 -10.74 -60.13 26.95
N LYS A 11 -10.52 -59.27 27.95
CA LYS A 11 -10.43 -57.81 27.77
C LYS A 11 -9.03 -57.51 27.24
N ILE A 12 -8.94 -57.07 26.00
CA ILE A 12 -7.74 -56.42 25.47
C ILE A 12 -7.90 -54.93 25.76
N SER A 13 -7.10 -54.41 26.68
CA SER A 13 -6.98 -52.97 26.93
C SER A 13 -6.27 -52.33 25.74
N ILE A 14 -7.02 -51.57 24.93
CA ILE A 14 -6.45 -50.68 23.91
C ILE A 14 -5.88 -49.48 24.68
N LEU A 15 -4.56 -49.40 24.76
CA LEU A 15 -3.84 -48.24 25.26
C LEU A 15 -4.05 -47.09 24.27
N THR A 16 -5.00 -46.21 24.55
CA THR A 16 -5.21 -44.99 23.76
C THR A 16 -4.08 -44.02 24.15
N CYS A 17 -3.01 -43.99 23.37
CA CYS A 17 -2.06 -42.87 23.39
C CYS A 17 -2.80 -41.63 22.89
N ILE A 18 -3.41 -40.90 23.81
CA ILE A 18 -3.76 -39.49 23.59
C ILE A 18 -2.42 -38.75 23.61
N THR A 19 -1.80 -38.62 22.45
CA THR A 19 -0.84 -37.55 22.24
C THR A 19 -1.63 -36.26 22.43
N LEU A 20 -1.46 -35.60 23.59
CA LEU A 20 -1.74 -34.18 23.68
C LEU A 20 -0.83 -33.52 22.65
N ALA A 21 -1.38 -33.25 21.46
CA ALA A 21 -0.85 -32.22 20.61
C ALA A 21 -0.96 -30.94 21.41
N SER A 22 0.15 -30.55 22.04
CA SER A 22 0.32 -29.20 22.56
C SER A 22 0.24 -28.27 21.36
N LEU A 23 -0.96 -27.79 21.07
CA LEU A 23 -1.20 -26.59 20.27
C LEU A 23 -0.64 -25.40 21.06
N SER A 24 0.68 -25.30 21.11
CA SER A 24 1.35 -24.05 21.45
C SER A 24 1.46 -23.27 20.15
N THR A 25 0.41 -22.53 19.80
CA THR A 25 0.58 -21.38 18.92
C THR A 25 1.16 -20.24 19.76
N PRO A 26 2.42 -19.82 19.57
CA PRO A 26 2.81 -18.51 20.04
C PRO A 26 2.05 -17.51 19.16
N SER A 27 0.96 -16.94 19.68
CA SER A 27 0.35 -15.76 19.09
C SER A 27 1.33 -14.59 19.25
N THR A 28 2.21 -14.44 18.28
CA THR A 28 2.94 -13.20 18.05
C THR A 28 1.94 -12.21 17.49
N ILE A 29 1.47 -11.27 18.33
CA ILE A 29 0.51 -10.27 17.88
C ILE A 29 1.30 -9.16 17.18
N LEU A 30 1.61 -9.38 15.91
CA LEU A 30 1.83 -8.28 15.00
C LEU A 30 0.48 -7.74 14.55
N ALA A 31 0.49 -6.51 14.08
CA ALA A 31 -0.73 -5.87 13.70
C ALA A 31 -1.27 -6.41 12.37
N ASN A 32 -2.54 -6.79 12.43
CA ASN A 32 -3.27 -7.45 11.35
C ASN A 32 -3.63 -6.48 10.21
N SER A 33 -3.84 -5.19 10.51
CA SER A 33 -4.12 -4.16 9.50
C SER A 33 -3.06 -3.05 9.50
N HIS A 34 -2.77 -2.50 8.31
CA HIS A 34 -1.88 -1.36 8.11
C HIS A 34 -2.39 -0.50 6.91
N PRO A 35 -2.53 0.83 7.07
CA PRO A 35 -3.06 1.74 6.03
C PRO A 35 -2.33 1.76 4.70
N GLY A 36 -1.11 1.24 4.62
CA GLY A 36 -0.36 1.18 3.35
C GLY A 36 -0.99 0.25 2.30
N TYR A 37 -1.74 -0.76 2.73
CA TYR A 37 -2.33 -1.78 1.86
C TYR A 37 -3.83 -1.92 2.12
N SER A 38 -4.63 -2.08 1.06
CA SER A 38 -6.05 -2.40 1.18
C SER A 38 -6.54 -3.25 0.01
N TYR A 39 -7.20 -4.35 0.32
CA TYR A 39 -7.87 -5.20 -0.67
C TYR A 39 -9.38 -4.89 -0.76
N GLU A 40 -9.83 -3.81 -0.12
CA GLU A 40 -11.21 -3.37 -0.20
C GLU A 40 -11.49 -2.69 -1.55
N SER A 41 -12.71 -2.82 -2.07
CA SER A 41 -13.14 -2.04 -3.23
C SER A 41 -13.40 -0.58 -2.86
N ASN A 42 -13.75 -0.29 -1.61
CA ASN A 42 -13.86 1.05 -1.06
C ASN A 42 -12.92 1.21 0.14
N ILE A 43 -11.87 2.00 -0.04
CA ILE A 43 -10.86 2.24 1.01
C ILE A 43 -11.25 3.37 1.98
N GLY A 44 -12.39 4.04 1.76
CA GLY A 44 -12.93 5.12 2.58
C GLY A 44 -12.04 6.36 2.70
N TYR A 45 -11.14 6.57 1.75
CA TYR A 45 -10.31 7.77 1.62
C TYR A 45 -10.63 8.46 0.31
N GLN A 46 -10.78 9.79 0.35
CA GLN A 46 -11.01 10.60 -0.84
C GLN A 46 -10.08 11.81 -0.84
N ASN A 47 -9.49 12.12 -1.99
CA ASN A 47 -8.79 13.38 -2.19
C ASN A 47 -8.84 13.75 -3.67
N PRO A 48 -10.04 14.02 -4.22
CA PRO A 48 -10.24 14.09 -5.67
C PRO A 48 -9.70 15.38 -6.30
N SER A 49 -9.26 16.37 -5.51
CA SER A 49 -8.79 17.67 -6.03
C SER A 49 -7.49 18.13 -5.36
N TRP A 50 -6.59 17.19 -5.05
CA TRP A 50 -5.36 17.53 -4.35
C TRP A 50 -4.42 18.38 -5.22
N MET A 51 -4.34 18.15 -6.53
CA MET A 51 -3.47 18.93 -7.42
C MET A 51 -3.92 20.39 -7.56
N ALA A 52 -5.16 20.73 -7.19
CA ALA A 52 -5.64 22.12 -7.13
C ALA A 52 -4.82 23.03 -6.21
N LYS A 53 -4.09 22.46 -5.25
CA LYS A 53 -3.25 23.19 -4.28
C LYS A 53 -1.78 23.35 -4.72
N ILE A 54 -1.42 22.83 -5.89
CA ILE A 54 -0.07 22.95 -6.47
C ILE A 54 -0.09 24.11 -7.47
N GLU A 55 0.99 24.88 -7.55
CA GLU A 55 1.11 25.98 -8.50
C GLU A 55 1.18 25.48 -9.95
N ASP A 56 0.65 26.27 -10.89
CA ASP A 56 0.63 25.93 -12.31
C ASP A 56 2.02 25.77 -12.90
N SER A 57 3.01 26.52 -12.41
CA SER A 57 4.39 26.48 -12.89
C SER A 57 5.17 25.22 -12.47
N THR A 58 4.65 24.43 -11.53
CA THR A 58 5.34 23.21 -11.05
C THR A 58 5.44 22.19 -12.18
N LYS A 59 6.63 21.65 -12.40
CA LYS A 59 6.87 20.63 -13.43
C LYS A 59 6.33 19.27 -12.97
N ILE A 60 5.85 18.45 -13.90
CA ILE A 60 5.36 17.10 -13.57
C ILE A 60 6.41 16.26 -12.82
N SER A 61 7.70 16.43 -13.16
CA SER A 61 8.81 15.75 -12.47
C SER A 61 8.96 16.11 -10.99
N GLU A 62 8.43 17.25 -10.55
CA GLU A 62 8.56 17.79 -9.20
C GLU A 62 7.38 17.40 -8.29
N ILE A 63 6.41 16.68 -8.84
CA ILE A 63 5.20 16.25 -8.11
C ILE A 63 5.37 14.79 -7.71
N SER A 64 5.16 14.52 -6.42
CA SER A 64 5.02 13.16 -5.90
C SER A 64 3.60 12.65 -6.18
N ILE A 65 3.47 11.63 -7.04
CA ILE A 65 2.19 11.21 -7.60
C ILE A 65 1.87 9.77 -7.21
N PRO A 66 0.72 9.51 -6.54
CA PRO A 66 0.26 8.15 -6.30
C PRO A 66 -0.33 7.55 -7.59
N GLY A 67 0.01 6.29 -7.82
CA GLY A 67 -0.29 5.56 -9.03
C GLY A 67 -0.67 4.11 -8.79
N THR A 68 -1.37 3.52 -9.74
CA THR A 68 -1.73 2.09 -9.72
C THR A 68 -1.08 1.35 -10.88
N HIS A 69 -0.44 0.22 -10.58
CA HIS A 69 -0.02 -0.75 -11.59
C HIS A 69 -1.22 -1.59 -12.03
N GLY A 70 -1.27 -1.94 -13.33
CA GLY A 70 -2.39 -2.70 -13.90
C GLY A 70 -3.73 -2.12 -13.48
N THR A 71 -3.97 -0.83 -13.76
CA THR A 71 -5.09 -0.05 -13.18
C THR A 71 -6.45 -0.72 -13.36
N MET A 72 -6.65 -1.36 -14.52
CA MET A 72 -7.88 -2.08 -14.85
C MET A 72 -7.79 -3.59 -14.60
N ALA A 73 -6.72 -4.09 -13.97
CA ALA A 73 -6.54 -5.50 -13.63
C ALA A 73 -7.39 -5.86 -12.39
N LEU A 74 -8.71 -5.88 -12.57
CA LEU A 74 -9.75 -6.09 -11.56
C LEU A 74 -10.23 -7.55 -11.50
N HIS A 75 -9.84 -8.39 -12.47
CA HIS A 75 -10.39 -9.73 -12.64
C HIS A 75 -9.32 -10.77 -13.02
N GLY A 76 -9.50 -11.99 -12.52
CA GLY A 76 -8.92 -13.19 -13.12
C GLY A 76 -9.83 -13.80 -14.18
N ALA A 77 -9.28 -14.70 -14.99
CA ALA A 77 -10.07 -15.51 -15.93
C ALA A 77 -10.96 -16.52 -15.17
N SER A 78 -10.52 -16.94 -14.00
CA SER A 78 -11.17 -17.84 -13.06
C SER A 78 -10.84 -17.44 -11.61
N PHE A 79 -11.42 -18.15 -10.63
CA PHE A 79 -11.05 -17.96 -9.22
C PHE A 79 -9.62 -18.43 -8.90
N ILE A 80 -9.01 -19.26 -9.76
CA ILE A 80 -7.69 -19.87 -9.53
C ILE A 80 -6.57 -18.86 -9.83
N ASP A 81 -6.69 -18.13 -10.94
CA ASP A 81 -5.70 -17.15 -11.41
C ASP A 81 -5.98 -15.72 -10.94
N GLU A 82 -7.10 -15.48 -10.26
CA GLU A 82 -7.46 -14.18 -9.68
C GLU A 82 -6.35 -13.61 -8.79
N ASN A 83 -5.67 -14.46 -8.01
CA ASN A 83 -4.56 -14.04 -7.18
C ASN A 83 -3.32 -13.61 -7.99
N LEU A 84 -3.16 -14.11 -9.21
CA LEU A 84 -2.01 -13.84 -10.08
C LEU A 84 -2.21 -12.56 -10.91
N THR A 85 -3.45 -12.33 -11.32
CA THR A 85 -3.80 -11.37 -12.39
C THR A 85 -4.46 -10.12 -11.86
N ARG A 86 -5.08 -10.16 -10.68
CA ARG A 86 -5.65 -8.97 -10.06
C ARG A 86 -4.55 -8.11 -9.44
N ASN A 87 -4.57 -6.82 -9.74
CA ASN A 87 -3.70 -5.82 -9.15
C ASN A 87 -4.47 -4.76 -8.36
N GLN A 88 -5.76 -4.59 -8.66
CA GLN A 88 -6.61 -3.60 -7.99
C GLN A 88 -7.97 -4.19 -7.62
N THR A 89 -8.57 -3.67 -6.55
CA THR A 89 -9.94 -3.95 -6.10
C THR A 89 -10.86 -2.74 -6.26
N MET A 90 -10.29 -1.54 -6.24
CA MET A 90 -10.99 -0.29 -6.54
C MET A 90 -11.29 -0.18 -8.04
N SER A 91 -12.51 0.23 -8.39
CA SER A 91 -12.82 0.72 -9.75
C SER A 91 -11.96 1.94 -10.12
N LEU A 92 -11.82 2.26 -11.41
CA LEU A 92 -11.06 3.43 -11.86
C LEU A 92 -11.59 4.72 -11.21
N SER A 93 -12.90 4.93 -11.19
CA SER A 93 -13.52 6.05 -10.45
C SER A 93 -13.11 6.10 -8.97
N GLN A 94 -13.09 4.97 -8.26
CA GLN A 94 -12.64 4.95 -6.86
C GLN A 94 -11.15 5.27 -6.71
N GLN A 95 -10.30 4.77 -7.61
CA GLN A 95 -8.87 5.09 -7.64
C GLN A 95 -8.66 6.60 -7.82
N LEU A 96 -9.31 7.20 -8.82
CA LEU A 96 -9.20 8.64 -9.11
C LEU A 96 -9.72 9.49 -7.94
N ASN A 97 -10.87 9.14 -7.37
CA ASN A 97 -11.43 9.84 -6.21
C ASN A 97 -10.56 9.70 -4.95
N SER A 98 -9.84 8.58 -4.80
CA SER A 98 -8.89 8.38 -3.70
C SER A 98 -7.61 9.20 -3.88
N GLY A 99 -7.36 9.78 -5.06
CA GLY A 99 -6.21 10.64 -5.32
C GLY A 99 -5.19 10.08 -6.31
N ILE A 100 -5.41 8.89 -6.89
CA ILE A 100 -4.55 8.32 -7.94
C ILE A 100 -4.52 9.24 -9.17
N ARG A 101 -3.33 9.56 -9.68
CA ARG A 101 -3.14 10.38 -10.89
C ARG A 101 -2.19 9.76 -11.92
N TYR A 102 -1.48 8.68 -11.57
CA TYR A 102 -0.82 7.81 -12.54
C TYR A 102 -1.63 6.52 -12.73
N VAL A 103 -1.95 6.18 -13.97
CA VAL A 103 -2.69 4.97 -14.31
C VAL A 103 -1.97 4.16 -15.39
N ASP A 104 -1.80 2.86 -15.16
CA ASP A 104 -1.16 1.89 -16.05
C ASP A 104 -2.24 1.16 -16.88
N MET A 105 -2.48 1.63 -18.10
CA MET A 105 -3.47 1.10 -19.03
C MET A 105 -2.83 0.14 -20.03
N ARG A 106 -3.25 -1.12 -19.94
CA ARG A 106 -2.74 -2.24 -20.71
C ARG A 106 -3.82 -2.77 -21.63
N VAL A 107 -3.56 -2.73 -22.92
CA VAL A 107 -4.59 -2.99 -23.94
C VAL A 107 -4.17 -4.10 -24.89
N LYS A 108 -5.16 -4.84 -25.40
CA LYS A 108 -5.04 -5.69 -26.58
C LYS A 108 -5.81 -5.03 -27.72
N ARG A 109 -5.22 -4.97 -28.91
CA ARG A 109 -5.95 -4.55 -30.11
C ARG A 109 -6.93 -5.64 -30.55
N VAL A 110 -8.18 -5.24 -30.72
CA VAL A 110 -9.27 -6.08 -31.20
C VAL A 110 -9.96 -5.34 -32.33
N LYS A 111 -9.69 -5.75 -33.57
CA LYS A 111 -10.12 -5.08 -34.80
C LYS A 111 -9.65 -3.63 -34.81
N ASP A 112 -10.54 -2.70 -34.52
CA ASP A 112 -10.26 -1.26 -34.56
C ASP A 112 -10.45 -0.57 -33.20
N SER A 113 -10.38 -1.35 -32.12
CA SER A 113 -10.59 -0.92 -30.74
C SER A 113 -9.54 -1.49 -29.78
N PHE A 114 -9.50 -0.93 -28.57
CA PHE A 114 -8.66 -1.42 -27.48
C PHE A 114 -9.51 -2.09 -26.40
N ALA A 115 -9.26 -3.38 -26.16
CA ALA A 115 -9.80 -4.10 -25.01
C ALA A 115 -8.79 -4.10 -23.85
N MET A 116 -9.26 -3.95 -22.61
CA MET A 116 -8.39 -3.93 -21.42
C MET A 116 -7.94 -5.35 -21.05
N TYR A 117 -6.63 -5.54 -20.85
CA TYR A 117 -6.01 -6.83 -20.58
C TYR A 117 -4.95 -6.74 -19.48
N HIS A 118 -4.70 -7.86 -18.82
CA HIS A 118 -3.52 -8.07 -17.98
C HIS A 118 -2.94 -9.46 -18.30
N GLY A 119 -1.75 -9.49 -18.90
CA GLY A 119 -1.27 -10.68 -19.61
C GLY A 119 -2.29 -11.18 -20.64
N VAL A 120 -2.72 -12.43 -20.51
CA VAL A 120 -3.72 -13.06 -21.40
C VAL A 120 -5.17 -12.87 -20.94
N VAL A 121 -5.40 -12.24 -19.79
CA VAL A 121 -6.72 -12.16 -19.15
C VAL A 121 -7.43 -10.87 -19.55
N ASN A 122 -8.60 -11.03 -20.16
CA ASN A 122 -9.52 -9.94 -20.47
C ASN A 122 -10.10 -9.37 -19.16
N GLN A 123 -9.98 -8.05 -18.98
CA GLN A 123 -10.42 -7.35 -17.79
C GLN A 123 -11.88 -6.87 -17.86
N LYS A 124 -12.65 -7.38 -18.82
CA LYS A 124 -14.09 -7.12 -18.99
C LYS A 124 -14.43 -5.64 -19.16
N ALA A 125 -13.51 -4.88 -19.74
CA ALA A 125 -13.64 -3.46 -20.05
C ALA A 125 -12.94 -3.14 -21.37
N VAL A 126 -13.37 -2.06 -22.02
CA VAL A 126 -12.71 -1.50 -23.20
C VAL A 126 -12.16 -0.11 -22.89
N PHE A 127 -11.31 0.43 -23.74
CA PHE A 127 -10.67 1.72 -23.50
C PHE A 127 -11.67 2.90 -23.50
N GLU A 128 -12.80 2.76 -24.19
CA GLU A 128 -13.91 3.72 -24.14
C GLU A 128 -14.47 3.88 -22.73
N ASP A 129 -14.57 2.79 -21.96
CA ASP A 129 -15.02 2.83 -20.56
C ASP A 129 -14.03 3.63 -19.71
N VAL A 130 -12.72 3.38 -19.91
CA VAL A 130 -11.63 4.11 -19.25
C VAL A 130 -11.70 5.60 -19.56
N LEU A 131 -11.84 5.97 -20.84
CA LEU A 131 -11.92 7.37 -21.26
C LEU A 131 -13.15 8.05 -20.69
N LYS A 132 -14.30 7.37 -20.69
CA LYS A 132 -15.55 7.90 -20.13
C LYS A 132 -15.38 8.25 -18.65
N GLU A 133 -14.87 7.33 -17.83
CA GLU A 133 -14.65 7.57 -16.40
C GLU A 133 -13.60 8.66 -16.16
N THR A 134 -12.48 8.62 -16.89
CA THR A 134 -11.39 9.60 -16.75
C THR A 134 -11.85 11.01 -17.14
N ILE A 135 -12.57 11.16 -18.25
CA ILE A 135 -13.11 12.44 -18.71
C ILE A 135 -14.18 12.95 -17.76
N GLN A 136 -15.05 12.07 -17.22
CA GLN A 136 -16.02 12.46 -16.22
C GLN A 136 -15.34 13.00 -14.96
N PHE A 137 -14.26 12.35 -14.52
CA PHE A 137 -13.45 12.82 -13.40
C PHE A 137 -12.82 14.19 -13.69
N LEU A 138 -12.16 14.37 -14.83
CA LEU A 138 -11.54 15.64 -15.22
C LEU A 138 -12.57 16.77 -15.42
N LYS A 139 -13.81 16.46 -15.83
CA LYS A 139 -14.91 17.44 -15.86
C LYS A 139 -15.31 17.91 -14.46
N ALA A 140 -15.35 16.99 -13.49
CA ALA A 140 -15.69 17.30 -12.10
C ALA A 140 -14.52 17.98 -11.35
N HIS A 141 -13.28 17.70 -11.75
CA HIS A 141 -12.06 18.18 -11.11
C HIS A 141 -11.07 18.74 -12.16
N PRO A 142 -11.39 19.89 -12.79
CA PRO A 142 -10.62 20.43 -13.92
C PRO A 142 -9.21 20.91 -13.55
N THR A 143 -8.91 21.02 -12.25
CA THR A 143 -7.57 21.33 -11.75
C THR A 143 -6.62 20.13 -11.81
N GLU A 144 -7.13 18.92 -11.98
CA GLU A 144 -6.32 17.71 -11.97
C GLU A 144 -5.81 17.35 -13.36
N THR A 145 -4.78 16.51 -13.43
CA THR A 145 -4.28 15.90 -14.67
C THR A 145 -4.08 14.40 -14.45
N ILE A 146 -4.25 13.59 -15.50
CA ILE A 146 -4.06 12.13 -15.42
C ILE A 146 -2.89 11.72 -16.31
N LEU A 147 -1.83 11.19 -15.70
CA LEU A 147 -0.72 10.53 -16.39
C LEU A 147 -1.14 9.10 -16.71
N MET A 148 -1.41 8.81 -17.98
CA MET A 148 -1.90 7.52 -18.43
C MET A 148 -0.82 6.82 -19.25
N ARG A 149 -0.15 5.83 -18.64
CA ARG A 149 0.67 4.90 -19.42
C ARG A 149 -0.26 4.08 -20.28
N LEU A 150 -0.01 4.07 -21.59
CA LEU A 150 -0.77 3.26 -22.54
C LEU A 150 0.19 2.32 -23.26
N LYS A 151 -0.06 1.02 -23.15
CA LYS A 151 0.82 -0.05 -23.63
C LYS A 151 0.05 -1.21 -24.29
N GLU A 152 0.62 -1.79 -25.34
CA GLU A 152 0.18 -3.10 -25.87
C GLU A 152 0.61 -4.24 -24.93
N GLU A 153 -0.38 -4.95 -24.38
CA GLU A 153 -0.15 -5.95 -23.34
C GLU A 153 0.15 -7.35 -23.90
N THR A 154 -0.49 -7.69 -25.02
CA THR A 154 -0.38 -9.01 -25.64
C THR A 154 -0.63 -8.93 -27.14
N THR A 155 -0.36 -10.02 -27.85
CA THR A 155 -0.50 -10.14 -29.29
C THR A 155 -1.90 -9.68 -29.74
N PRO A 156 -1.99 -8.80 -30.76
CA PRO A 156 -3.27 -8.31 -31.27
C PRO A 156 -4.14 -9.43 -31.87
N GLU A 157 -5.45 -9.20 -31.96
CA GLU A 157 -6.32 -10.02 -32.81
C GLU A 157 -5.90 -9.88 -34.29
N ASN A 158 -5.91 -10.99 -35.04
CA ASN A 158 -5.54 -10.97 -36.45
C ASN A 158 -6.41 -9.99 -37.25
N GLY A 159 -5.78 -9.18 -38.11
CA GLY A 159 -6.47 -8.15 -38.88
C GLY A 159 -6.80 -6.88 -38.10
N SER A 160 -6.32 -6.72 -36.86
CA SER A 160 -6.47 -5.46 -36.13
C SER A 160 -5.67 -4.34 -36.80
N LEU A 161 -6.20 -3.11 -36.73
CA LEU A 161 -5.48 -1.91 -37.13
C LEU A 161 -4.20 -1.71 -36.31
N SER A 162 -3.32 -0.81 -36.75
CA SER A 162 -2.16 -0.43 -35.95
C SER A 162 -2.58 0.25 -34.64
N PHE A 163 -1.68 0.21 -33.65
CA PHE A 163 -1.93 0.86 -32.35
C PHE A 163 -2.20 2.36 -32.51
N GLU A 164 -1.40 3.02 -33.35
CA GLU A 164 -1.53 4.45 -33.64
C GLU A 164 -2.88 4.79 -34.29
N GLU A 165 -3.33 4.03 -35.29
CA GLU A 165 -4.63 4.25 -35.94
C GLU A 165 -5.79 4.17 -34.95
N ILE A 166 -5.77 3.16 -34.07
CA ILE A 166 -6.81 2.98 -33.05
C ILE A 166 -6.75 4.11 -32.02
N PHE A 167 -5.56 4.43 -31.52
CA PHE A 167 -5.37 5.52 -30.56
C PHE A 167 -5.84 6.86 -31.12
N LEU A 168 -5.55 7.18 -32.39
CA LEU A 168 -5.99 8.41 -33.04
C LEU A 168 -7.51 8.51 -33.13
N LYS A 169 -8.25 7.41 -33.32
CA LYS A 169 -9.72 7.43 -33.26
C LYS A 169 -10.20 7.95 -31.90
N TYR A 170 -9.65 7.41 -30.81
CA TYR A 170 -9.98 7.85 -29.46
C TYR A 170 -9.57 9.29 -29.17
N LYS A 171 -8.33 9.64 -29.54
CA LYS A 171 -7.77 10.98 -29.33
C LYS A 171 -8.55 12.04 -30.09
N ASN A 172 -8.87 11.81 -31.36
CA ASN A 172 -9.52 12.80 -32.22
C ASN A 172 -10.95 13.11 -31.77
N VAL A 173 -11.70 12.08 -31.34
CA VAL A 173 -13.05 12.26 -30.78
C VAL A 173 -13.03 13.03 -29.46
N ASN A 174 -11.96 12.87 -28.66
CA ASN A 174 -11.83 13.46 -27.33
C ASN A 174 -10.71 14.51 -27.25
N ALA A 175 -10.42 15.21 -28.35
CA ALA A 175 -9.18 16.01 -28.48
C ALA A 175 -9.01 17.07 -27.38
N SER A 176 -10.10 17.65 -26.88
CA SER A 176 -10.07 18.63 -25.80
C SER A 176 -9.61 18.08 -24.44
N TYR A 177 -9.62 16.75 -24.25
CA TYR A 177 -9.20 16.09 -23.02
C TYR A 177 -7.83 15.44 -23.12
N PHE A 178 -7.23 15.35 -24.30
CA PHE A 178 -5.85 14.91 -24.43
C PHE A 178 -4.91 16.11 -24.43
N TRP A 179 -3.82 16.02 -23.67
CA TRP A 179 -2.75 17.01 -23.77
C TRP A 179 -2.05 16.87 -25.13
N ASP A 180 -1.70 18.01 -25.74
CA ASP A 180 -0.95 18.06 -27.00
C ASP A 180 0.50 18.46 -26.70
N PRO A 181 1.50 17.60 -26.92
CA PRO A 181 2.90 17.96 -26.69
C PRO A 181 3.38 19.12 -27.57
N ASN A 182 2.71 19.45 -28.67
CA ASN A 182 3.05 20.62 -29.48
C ASN A 182 2.55 21.95 -28.90
N SER A 183 1.77 21.91 -27.81
CA SER A 183 1.35 23.12 -27.08
C SER A 183 2.48 23.77 -26.26
N VAL A 184 3.59 23.06 -26.07
CA VAL A 184 4.77 23.52 -25.32
C VAL A 184 6.03 23.46 -26.18
N GLN A 185 7.13 24.07 -25.71
CA GLN A 185 8.42 23.99 -26.39
C GLN A 185 8.95 22.55 -26.40
N THR A 186 9.76 22.20 -27.40
CA THR A 186 10.30 20.84 -27.55
C THR A 186 11.04 20.34 -26.31
N SER A 187 11.76 21.22 -25.61
CA SER A 187 12.46 20.91 -24.35
C SER A 187 11.53 20.54 -23.20
N ASP A 188 10.28 21.00 -23.22
CA ASP A 188 9.28 20.79 -22.17
C ASP A 188 8.38 19.58 -22.45
N ARG A 189 8.43 18.98 -23.64
CA ARG A 189 7.53 17.89 -24.05
C ARG A 189 7.58 16.65 -23.16
N ASN A 190 8.72 16.38 -22.54
CA ASN A 190 8.89 15.24 -21.64
C ASN A 190 8.78 15.63 -20.16
N ASN A 191 8.54 16.91 -19.87
CA ASN A 191 8.33 17.42 -18.53
C ASN A 191 7.54 18.74 -18.59
N PRO A 192 6.25 18.69 -18.97
CA PRO A 192 5.41 19.88 -19.01
C PRO A 192 5.15 20.41 -17.60
N THR A 193 4.61 21.62 -17.48
CA THR A 193 4.12 22.12 -16.19
C THR A 193 2.75 21.52 -15.88
N LEU A 194 2.34 21.58 -14.62
CA LEU A 194 1.00 21.19 -14.21
C LEU A 194 -0.05 22.05 -14.92
N GLY A 195 0.18 23.36 -15.04
CA GLY A 195 -0.69 24.31 -15.75
C GLY A 195 -0.95 23.91 -17.20
N ASP A 196 0.08 23.43 -17.92
CA ASP A 196 -0.05 22.96 -19.30
C ASP A 196 -0.97 21.75 -19.44
N THR A 197 -1.14 20.98 -18.36
CA THR A 197 -1.77 19.65 -18.39
C THR A 197 -3.07 19.56 -17.59
N ARG A 198 -3.49 20.60 -16.86
CA ARG A 198 -4.75 20.59 -16.11
C ARG A 198 -5.96 20.33 -17.00
N GLY A 199 -6.87 19.48 -16.51
CA GLY A 199 -8.05 19.04 -17.23
C GLY A 199 -7.74 18.07 -18.37
N LYS A 200 -6.51 17.56 -18.47
CA LYS A 200 -6.07 16.69 -19.57
C LYS A 200 -5.63 15.30 -19.08
N ILE A 201 -5.69 14.38 -20.02
CA ILE A 201 -5.02 13.10 -20.03
C ILE A 201 -3.67 13.32 -20.74
N VAL A 202 -2.59 13.11 -20.01
CA VAL A 202 -1.22 13.11 -20.52
C VAL A 202 -0.83 11.66 -20.77
N ILE A 203 -0.67 11.30 -22.04
CA ILE A 203 -0.21 9.96 -22.40
C ILE A 203 1.26 9.80 -22.00
N LEU A 204 1.56 8.79 -21.20
CA LEU A 204 2.90 8.22 -21.10
C LEU A 204 2.99 7.13 -22.17
N GLN A 205 3.59 7.48 -23.30
CA GLN A 205 3.52 6.72 -24.53
C GLN A 205 4.43 5.49 -24.43
N ASN A 206 3.83 4.30 -24.38
CA ASN A 206 4.55 3.02 -24.40
C ASN A 206 4.04 2.12 -25.53
N PHE A 207 3.98 2.70 -26.73
CA PHE A 207 3.62 2.03 -27.97
C PHE A 207 4.35 2.69 -29.15
N THR A 208 4.53 1.94 -30.24
CA THR A 208 5.14 2.43 -31.47
C THR A 208 4.17 3.31 -32.25
N SER A 209 4.66 4.46 -32.71
CA SER A 209 3.93 5.39 -33.58
C SER A 209 4.87 6.20 -34.48
N THR A 210 4.33 6.86 -35.48
CA THR A 210 5.08 7.73 -36.40
C THR A 210 5.52 9.06 -35.78
N GLN A 211 4.85 9.50 -34.70
CA GLN A 211 5.15 10.72 -33.96
C GLN A 211 4.81 10.57 -32.46
N LEU A 212 5.28 11.52 -31.64
CA LEU A 212 4.95 11.56 -30.21
C LEU A 212 3.57 12.19 -29.97
N TYR A 213 2.75 11.50 -29.19
CA TYR A 213 1.43 11.96 -28.74
C TYR A 213 1.37 12.30 -27.24
N GLY A 214 2.48 12.14 -26.53
CA GLY A 214 2.61 12.42 -25.12
C GLY A 214 4.07 12.39 -24.68
N ILE A 215 4.30 12.12 -23.40
CA ILE A 215 5.64 11.96 -22.82
C ILE A 215 6.15 10.57 -23.20
N ASP A 216 7.40 10.47 -23.64
CA ASP A 216 8.04 9.18 -23.94
C ASP A 216 8.25 8.37 -22.65
N TYR A 217 7.58 7.22 -22.53
CA TYR A 217 7.68 6.36 -21.35
C TYR A 217 9.11 5.86 -21.12
N GLU A 218 9.85 5.52 -22.18
CA GLU A 218 11.21 4.99 -22.08
C GLU A 218 12.23 6.09 -21.68
N GLY A 219 11.84 7.36 -21.77
CA GLY A 219 12.65 8.51 -21.34
C GLY A 219 12.66 8.75 -19.82
N LEU A 220 11.75 8.11 -19.08
CA LEU A 220 11.64 8.23 -17.62
C LEU A 220 12.81 7.54 -16.90
N ASN A 221 13.01 7.88 -15.63
CA ASN A 221 13.86 7.09 -14.73
C ASN A 221 12.99 6.05 -14.02
N ILE A 222 13.11 4.77 -14.39
CA ILE A 222 12.17 3.72 -13.97
C ILE A 222 12.88 2.65 -13.13
N GLN A 223 12.26 2.28 -12.00
CA GLN A 223 12.50 0.98 -11.35
C GLN A 223 11.30 0.07 -11.57
N ASP A 224 11.51 -1.05 -12.27
CA ASP A 224 10.47 -2.05 -12.54
C ASP A 224 11.00 -3.49 -12.41
N LYS A 225 11.62 -3.82 -11.27
CA LYS A 225 11.96 -5.20 -10.91
C LYS A 225 10.69 -5.95 -10.51
N PHE A 226 9.81 -6.25 -11.47
CA PHE A 226 8.51 -6.87 -11.18
C PHE A 226 8.60 -8.40 -11.02
N GLU A 227 9.59 -9.05 -11.64
CA GLU A 227 9.82 -10.49 -11.50
C GLU A 227 10.53 -10.79 -10.18
N ILE A 228 9.87 -11.55 -9.32
CA ILE A 228 10.37 -11.87 -7.98
C ILE A 228 10.45 -13.39 -7.82
N GLY A 229 11.65 -13.89 -7.55
CA GLY A 229 11.85 -15.31 -7.27
C GLY A 229 11.24 -15.75 -5.92
N SER A 230 11.53 -16.98 -5.53
CA SER A 230 11.02 -17.53 -4.27
C SER A 230 11.84 -17.09 -3.06
N GLY A 231 11.16 -16.90 -1.93
CA GLY A 231 11.79 -16.75 -0.63
C GLY A 231 12.10 -15.30 -0.22
N PRO A 232 12.57 -15.11 1.02
CA PRO A 232 12.74 -13.79 1.63
C PRO A 232 13.82 -12.92 0.98
N ASN A 233 14.88 -13.52 0.44
CA ASN A 233 15.94 -12.78 -0.26
C ASN A 233 15.43 -12.05 -1.51
N GLU A 234 14.56 -12.69 -2.29
CA GLU A 234 14.04 -12.11 -3.53
C GLU A 234 13.07 -10.95 -3.24
N ILE A 235 12.17 -11.14 -2.27
CA ILE A 235 11.25 -10.09 -1.80
C ILE A 235 12.04 -8.91 -1.21
N TYR A 236 13.10 -9.19 -0.43
CA TYR A 236 13.97 -8.13 0.09
C TYR A 236 14.75 -7.42 -1.01
N THR A 237 15.17 -8.13 -2.05
CA THR A 237 15.85 -7.51 -3.20
C THR A 237 14.93 -6.54 -3.94
N LYS A 238 13.63 -6.87 -4.07
CA LYS A 238 12.63 -5.91 -4.56
C LYS A 238 12.54 -4.69 -3.65
N TRP A 239 12.45 -4.89 -2.33
CA TRP A 239 12.41 -3.78 -1.38
C TRP A 239 13.64 -2.87 -1.49
N ILE A 240 14.85 -3.44 -1.59
CA ILE A 240 16.07 -2.64 -1.76
C ILE A 240 16.05 -1.84 -3.07
N ALA A 241 15.55 -2.41 -4.17
CA ALA A 241 15.39 -1.67 -5.42
C ALA A 241 14.44 -0.49 -5.26
N ILE A 242 13.30 -0.68 -4.59
CA ILE A 242 12.33 0.38 -4.26
C ILE A 242 12.96 1.47 -3.41
N LYS A 243 13.59 1.09 -2.29
CA LYS A 243 14.17 2.00 -1.31
C LYS A 243 15.29 2.83 -1.92
N ASN A 244 16.19 2.20 -2.68
CA ASN A 244 17.26 2.89 -3.38
C ASN A 244 16.72 3.87 -4.42
N HIS A 245 15.66 3.49 -5.17
CA HIS A 245 15.05 4.39 -6.14
C HIS A 245 14.34 5.58 -5.47
N LEU A 246 13.65 5.38 -4.33
CA LEU A 246 13.10 6.48 -3.53
C LEU A 246 14.20 7.43 -3.04
N GLN A 247 15.30 6.91 -2.51
CA GLN A 247 16.44 7.72 -2.04
C GLN A 247 17.11 8.50 -3.19
N ASN A 248 17.26 7.86 -4.36
CA ASN A 248 17.80 8.52 -5.54
C ASN A 248 16.86 9.64 -6.03
N THR A 249 15.56 9.36 -6.11
CA THR A 249 14.54 10.34 -6.52
C THR A 249 14.49 11.53 -5.55
N ASN A 250 14.54 11.26 -4.26
CA ASN A 250 14.55 12.28 -3.22
C ASN A 250 15.76 13.21 -3.30
N THR A 251 16.93 12.67 -3.69
CA THR A 251 18.16 13.46 -3.85
C THR A 251 18.19 14.23 -5.18
N ASN A 252 17.51 13.74 -6.22
CA ASN A 252 17.64 14.26 -7.59
C ASN A 252 16.32 14.82 -8.18
N PHE A 253 15.35 15.18 -7.34
CA PHE A 253 14.01 15.60 -7.78
C PHE A 253 13.98 16.81 -8.72
N ASN A 254 15.04 17.62 -8.74
CA ASN A 254 15.18 18.83 -9.55
C ASN A 254 16.00 18.64 -10.83
N ASN A 255 16.32 17.39 -11.22
CA ASN A 255 17.10 17.10 -12.44
C ASN A 255 16.26 17.19 -13.74
N GLY A 256 14.96 17.53 -13.64
CA GLY A 256 14.04 17.64 -14.76
C GLY A 256 13.57 16.31 -15.35
N LYS A 257 13.87 15.16 -14.72
CA LYS A 257 13.38 13.84 -15.12
C LYS A 257 12.20 13.39 -14.27
N ILE A 258 11.22 12.77 -14.91
CA ILE A 258 10.14 12.07 -14.20
C ILE A 258 10.67 10.71 -13.71
N HIS A 259 10.52 10.46 -12.41
CA HIS A 259 10.89 9.21 -11.76
C HIS A 259 9.65 8.35 -11.53
N LEU A 260 9.73 7.05 -11.85
CA LEU A 260 8.64 6.09 -11.69
C LEU A 260 9.15 4.83 -10.97
N ASN A 261 8.58 4.57 -9.80
CA ASN A 261 8.95 3.47 -8.93
C ASN A 261 7.81 2.46 -8.83
N HIS A 262 7.98 1.29 -9.45
CA HIS A 262 7.03 0.20 -9.31
C HIS A 262 7.24 -0.52 -7.98
N PHE A 263 6.24 -0.40 -7.11
CA PHE A 263 6.09 -1.21 -5.91
C PHE A 263 5.52 -2.58 -6.23
N SER A 264 4.79 -2.69 -7.34
CA SER A 264 4.21 -3.92 -7.87
C SER A 264 5.25 -4.98 -8.18
N GLY A 265 4.83 -6.24 -8.13
CA GLY A 265 5.65 -7.39 -8.48
C GLY A 265 4.91 -8.72 -8.35
N THR A 266 5.47 -9.76 -8.96
CA THR A 266 4.87 -11.10 -8.99
C THR A 266 5.94 -12.18 -9.21
N GLY A 267 5.67 -13.39 -8.73
CA GLY A 267 6.43 -14.59 -9.09
C GLY A 267 6.07 -15.15 -10.46
N GLY A 268 5.20 -14.49 -11.21
CA GLY A 268 4.69 -14.96 -12.50
C GLY A 268 4.01 -16.31 -12.36
N ALA A 269 4.21 -17.22 -13.32
CA ALA A 269 3.66 -18.58 -13.24
C ALA A 269 4.17 -19.37 -12.01
N ALA A 270 5.35 -19.05 -11.49
CA ALA A 270 5.89 -19.71 -10.30
C ALA A 270 5.19 -19.30 -9.00
N ALA A 271 4.36 -18.24 -9.02
CA ALA A 271 3.60 -17.79 -7.86
C ALA A 271 2.60 -18.85 -7.33
N PHE A 272 2.13 -19.76 -8.19
CA PHE A 272 1.35 -20.93 -7.74
C PHE A 272 2.11 -21.85 -6.79
N LEU A 273 3.46 -21.88 -6.89
CA LEU A 273 4.32 -22.74 -6.08
C LEU A 273 4.97 -21.99 -4.91
N ASN A 274 5.30 -20.72 -5.09
CA ASN A 274 6.05 -19.93 -4.11
C ASN A 274 5.21 -18.87 -3.36
N ASN A 275 3.93 -18.72 -3.71
CA ASN A 275 2.98 -17.78 -3.09
C ASN A 275 3.38 -16.30 -3.23
N VAL A 276 4.18 -15.95 -4.24
CA VAL A 276 4.59 -14.57 -4.55
C VAL A 276 3.57 -13.91 -5.48
N TYR A 277 2.36 -13.71 -4.96
CA TYR A 277 1.28 -13.01 -5.66
C TYR A 277 1.40 -11.48 -5.50
N PRO A 278 0.83 -10.65 -6.39
CA PRO A 278 0.78 -9.19 -6.25
C PRO A 278 0.34 -8.70 -4.86
N TRP A 279 -0.73 -9.26 -4.30
CA TRP A 279 -1.19 -8.89 -2.95
C TRP A 279 -0.18 -9.26 -1.86
N PHE A 280 0.58 -10.34 -2.05
CA PHE A 280 1.61 -10.76 -1.11
C PHE A 280 2.82 -9.83 -1.17
N VAL A 281 3.25 -9.44 -2.37
CA VAL A 281 4.34 -8.48 -2.57
C VAL A 281 3.98 -7.13 -1.96
N ALA A 282 2.75 -6.66 -2.17
CA ALA A 282 2.26 -5.39 -1.64
C ALA A 282 2.16 -5.39 -0.09
N SER A 283 1.75 -6.50 0.53
CA SER A 283 1.36 -6.54 1.95
C SER A 283 2.28 -7.33 2.88
N GLY A 284 3.01 -8.33 2.38
CA GLY A 284 3.77 -9.28 3.21
C GLY A 284 2.91 -10.20 4.09
N LYS A 285 1.59 -10.30 3.83
CA LYS A 285 0.63 -11.02 4.68
C LYS A 285 0.44 -12.49 4.30
N GLU A 286 -0.17 -13.28 5.17
CA GLU A 286 -0.48 -14.68 4.90
C GLU A 286 -1.59 -14.86 3.85
N GLY A 287 -2.52 -13.90 3.78
CA GLY A 287 -3.61 -13.84 2.83
C GLY A 287 -3.85 -12.42 2.32
N ARG A 288 -4.68 -12.32 1.27
CA ARG A 288 -4.96 -11.06 0.56
C ARG A 288 -5.83 -10.07 1.34
N ASN A 289 -6.58 -10.51 2.34
CA ASN A 289 -7.49 -9.62 3.06
C ASN A 289 -6.73 -8.50 3.78
N THR A 290 -7.35 -7.34 3.87
CA THR A 290 -6.78 -6.13 4.49
C THR A 290 -6.34 -6.37 5.93
N ASP A 291 -7.03 -7.24 6.65
CA ASP A 291 -6.82 -7.61 8.06
C ASP A 291 -6.10 -8.96 8.25
N SER A 292 -5.48 -9.52 7.21
CA SER A 292 -4.72 -10.76 7.34
C SER A 292 -3.47 -10.58 8.21
N SER A 293 -3.11 -11.62 8.96
CA SER A 293 -1.88 -11.69 9.74
C SER A 293 -0.64 -11.53 8.85
N PRO A 294 0.45 -10.90 9.34
CA PRO A 294 1.74 -10.88 8.66
C PRO A 294 2.34 -12.28 8.50
N LYS A 295 3.01 -12.54 7.38
CA LYS A 295 3.61 -13.85 7.12
C LYS A 295 4.98 -13.98 7.77
N LEU A 296 5.14 -15.00 8.62
CA LEU A 296 6.42 -15.35 9.25
C LEU A 296 7.42 -15.88 8.22
N ILE A 297 8.66 -15.41 8.27
CA ILE A 297 9.80 -15.94 7.51
C ILE A 297 10.49 -17.03 8.33
N GLN A 298 10.90 -16.69 9.56
CA GLN A 298 11.62 -17.60 10.44
C GLN A 298 11.48 -17.20 11.91
N THR A 299 11.56 -18.20 12.79
CA THR A 299 11.49 -18.03 14.24
C THR A 299 12.83 -17.62 14.87
N ASN A 300 13.94 -17.96 14.24
CA ASN A 300 15.27 -17.65 14.76
C ASN A 300 15.66 -16.22 14.42
N SER A 301 16.29 -15.52 15.36
CA SER A 301 16.89 -14.21 15.10
C SER A 301 17.95 -14.30 14.00
N THR A 302 17.95 -13.33 13.09
CA THR A 302 18.95 -13.17 12.01
C THR A 302 19.23 -11.70 11.79
N ASN A 303 20.38 -11.31 11.25
CA ASN A 303 20.64 -9.93 10.80
C ASN A 303 20.23 -9.68 9.34
N ALA A 304 19.77 -10.71 8.63
CA ALA A 304 19.29 -10.57 7.25
C ALA A 304 17.99 -9.75 7.18
N TRP A 305 17.78 -9.05 6.07
CA TRP A 305 16.55 -8.27 5.82
C TRP A 305 16.26 -7.25 6.94
N SER A 306 17.18 -6.31 7.16
CA SER A 306 17.14 -5.39 8.31
C SER A 306 15.90 -4.50 8.35
N ASP A 307 15.34 -4.17 7.18
CA ASP A 307 14.12 -3.36 7.09
C ASP A 307 12.84 -4.17 7.33
N PHE A 308 12.91 -5.50 7.35
CA PHE A 308 11.72 -6.33 7.57
C PHE A 308 11.30 -6.33 9.04
N PRO A 309 9.97 -6.34 9.30
CA PRO A 309 9.43 -6.28 10.63
C PRO A 309 9.88 -7.47 11.48
N ARG A 310 10.17 -7.16 12.74
CA ARG A 310 10.62 -8.13 13.74
C ARG A 310 9.78 -7.99 14.99
N ASP A 311 9.52 -9.13 15.61
CA ASP A 311 9.09 -9.12 17.00
C ASP A 311 10.32 -9.04 17.93
N ARG A 312 10.07 -9.06 19.24
CA ARG A 312 11.16 -9.00 20.24
C ARG A 312 11.92 -10.31 20.43
N ASN A 313 11.39 -11.44 19.95
CA ASN A 313 12.11 -12.71 19.91
C ASN A 313 13.06 -12.78 18.71
N GLY A 314 13.07 -11.73 17.87
CA GLY A 314 13.87 -11.66 16.65
C GLY A 314 13.26 -12.44 15.49
N GLN A 315 12.02 -12.93 15.63
CA GLN A 315 11.28 -13.56 14.54
C GLN A 315 11.08 -12.52 13.43
N VAL A 316 11.29 -12.94 12.19
CA VAL A 316 11.26 -12.03 11.05
C VAL A 316 10.04 -12.31 10.20
N TYR A 317 9.38 -11.27 9.74
CA TYR A 317 8.17 -11.33 8.94
C TYR A 317 8.38 -10.59 7.63
N TYR A 318 7.62 -10.92 6.60
CA TYR A 318 7.64 -10.15 5.37
C TYR A 318 7.07 -8.74 5.60
N GLY A 319 7.76 -7.72 5.10
CA GLY A 319 7.35 -6.33 5.32
C GLY A 319 6.27 -5.81 4.36
N GLY A 320 6.21 -6.32 3.12
CA GLY A 320 5.30 -5.80 2.09
C GLY A 320 5.73 -4.44 1.53
N MET A 321 5.73 -4.28 0.21
CA MET A 321 6.25 -3.07 -0.45
C MET A 321 5.45 -1.82 -0.10
N ASN A 322 4.12 -1.93 -0.04
CA ASN A 322 3.27 -0.78 0.27
C ASN A 322 3.38 -0.39 1.75
N ILE A 323 3.46 -1.37 2.64
CA ILE A 323 3.59 -1.13 4.09
C ILE A 323 4.95 -0.46 4.35
N LEU A 324 6.06 -1.10 4.00
CA LEU A 324 7.41 -0.55 4.21
C LEU A 324 7.59 0.82 3.55
N GLY A 325 7.05 0.99 2.34
CA GLY A 325 7.09 2.29 1.66
C GLY A 325 6.29 3.35 2.40
N THR A 326 5.09 3.04 2.89
CA THR A 326 4.28 3.98 3.69
C THR A 326 5.02 4.40 4.95
N GLU A 327 5.60 3.45 5.70
CA GLU A 327 6.38 3.74 6.91
C GLU A 327 7.58 4.64 6.59
N LEU A 328 8.32 4.33 5.52
CA LEU A 328 9.48 5.12 5.10
C LEU A 328 9.08 6.57 4.73
N LEU A 329 7.94 6.77 4.09
CA LEU A 329 7.43 8.11 3.77
C LEU A 329 7.00 8.86 5.05
N GLN A 330 6.33 8.18 5.98
CA GLN A 330 5.84 8.77 7.24
C GLN A 330 6.96 9.14 8.21
N GLN A 331 8.11 8.44 8.16
CA GLN A 331 9.32 8.82 8.90
C GLN A 331 9.88 10.20 8.49
N GLY A 332 9.50 10.71 7.32
CA GLY A 332 9.78 12.08 6.89
C GLY A 332 11.17 12.33 6.31
N ALA A 333 11.99 11.29 6.13
CA ALA A 333 13.30 11.39 5.47
C ALA A 333 13.17 11.57 3.94
N ILE A 334 12.10 11.02 3.35
CA ILE A 334 11.74 11.24 1.94
C ILE A 334 10.86 12.49 1.87
N LYS A 335 11.26 13.45 1.04
CA LYS A 335 10.54 14.69 0.71
C LYS A 335 9.96 14.68 -0.70
N HIS A 336 10.47 13.83 -1.58
CA HIS A 336 9.94 13.64 -2.92
C HIS A 336 10.05 12.17 -3.35
N SER A 337 8.94 11.57 -3.77
CA SER A 337 8.89 10.15 -4.19
C SER A 337 8.91 9.94 -5.70
N GLY A 338 8.67 11.00 -6.49
CA GLY A 338 8.25 10.85 -7.87
C GLY A 338 6.92 10.10 -7.96
N ILE A 339 6.71 9.36 -9.04
CA ILE A 339 5.53 8.52 -9.23
C ILE A 339 5.75 7.17 -8.53
N ILE A 340 4.80 6.75 -7.69
CA ILE A 340 4.77 5.39 -7.14
C ILE A 340 3.63 4.61 -7.80
N ALA A 341 3.93 3.53 -8.50
CA ALA A 341 2.95 2.61 -9.07
C ALA A 341 2.81 1.36 -8.19
N ALA A 342 1.68 1.23 -7.50
CA ALA A 342 1.45 0.17 -6.51
C ALA A 342 0.28 -0.75 -6.91
N ASP A 343 0.35 -2.01 -6.44
CA ASP A 343 -0.80 -2.92 -6.39
C ASP A 343 -1.54 -2.69 -5.06
N PHE A 344 -2.86 -2.58 -5.07
CA PHE A 344 -3.70 -2.45 -3.85
C PHE A 344 -3.26 -1.35 -2.85
N PRO A 345 -2.98 -0.10 -3.30
CA PRO A 345 -2.58 0.96 -2.39
C PRO A 345 -3.70 1.30 -1.40
N GLY A 346 -3.37 1.33 -0.11
CA GLY A 346 -4.28 1.75 0.94
C GLY A 346 -4.26 3.26 1.20
N PRO A 347 -5.17 3.78 2.05
CA PRO A 347 -5.27 5.20 2.37
C PRO A 347 -3.97 5.84 2.84
N GLY A 348 -3.21 5.12 3.66
CA GLY A 348 -1.96 5.62 4.23
C GLY A 348 -0.88 5.81 3.16
N LEU A 349 -0.76 4.90 2.19
CA LEU A 349 0.22 5.04 1.12
C LEU A 349 -0.13 6.23 0.23
N ILE A 350 -1.40 6.33 -0.19
CA ILE A 350 -1.86 7.40 -1.08
C ILE A 350 -1.70 8.77 -0.41
N ASP A 351 -2.17 8.92 0.84
CA ASP A 351 -2.07 10.18 1.58
C ASP A 351 -0.61 10.56 1.85
N SER A 352 0.25 9.59 2.19
CA SER A 352 1.67 9.85 2.44
C SER A 352 2.38 10.39 1.21
N ILE A 353 2.06 9.88 0.01
CA ILE A 353 2.60 10.40 -1.25
C ILE A 353 2.09 11.82 -1.53
N ILE A 354 0.78 12.06 -1.36
CA ILE A 354 0.19 13.39 -1.60
C ILE A 354 0.78 14.43 -0.63
N LYS A 355 0.98 14.08 0.65
CA LYS A 355 1.58 14.96 1.68
C LYS A 355 2.99 15.43 1.34
N LEU A 356 3.76 14.68 0.55
CA LEU A 356 5.09 15.11 0.10
C LEU A 356 5.05 16.40 -0.73
N ASN A 357 3.90 16.70 -1.35
CA ASN A 357 3.68 17.95 -2.09
C ASN A 357 3.26 19.12 -1.18
N GLY A 358 3.36 18.98 0.15
CA GLY A 358 2.88 19.98 1.12
C GLY A 358 1.36 20.03 1.25
N ILE A 359 0.65 19.01 0.76
CA ILE A 359 -0.81 18.99 0.72
C ILE A 359 -1.38 18.15 1.86
N HIS A 360 -2.18 18.82 2.69
CA HIS A 360 -2.94 18.18 3.74
C HIS A 360 -4.42 18.06 3.33
N SER A 361 -4.96 16.85 3.45
CA SER A 361 -6.40 16.56 3.31
C SER A 361 -7.14 17.01 4.57
N ASN A 362 -8.46 17.28 4.49
CA ASN A 362 -9.24 17.60 5.68
C ASN A 362 -9.25 16.39 6.62
N GLU A 363 -8.72 16.54 7.84
CA GLU A 363 -8.60 15.41 8.75
C GLU A 363 -9.86 15.28 9.61
N LYS A 364 -10.37 14.05 9.71
CA LYS A 364 -11.37 13.66 10.72
C LYS A 364 -10.68 12.79 11.76
N GLU A 365 -10.78 13.18 13.03
CA GLU A 365 -10.24 12.44 14.15
C GLU A 365 -11.34 11.57 14.77
N ILE A 366 -11.16 10.25 14.75
CA ILE A 366 -12.08 9.29 15.37
C ILE A 366 -11.37 8.71 16.59
N LEU A 367 -11.89 8.94 17.80
CA LEU A 367 -11.34 8.33 19.01
C LEU A 367 -11.56 6.81 18.92
N ILE A 368 -10.46 6.05 18.88
CA ILE A 368 -10.50 4.58 18.75
C ILE A 368 -10.07 3.86 20.02
N SER A 369 -9.33 4.54 20.90
CA SER A 369 -8.87 3.97 22.15
C SER A 369 -8.49 5.06 23.15
N GLN A 370 -8.57 4.73 24.43
CA GLN A 370 -8.17 5.60 25.52
C GLN A 370 -7.61 4.76 26.67
N ILE A 371 -6.52 5.21 27.29
CA ILE A 371 -5.90 4.51 28.40
C ILE A 371 -5.33 5.51 29.42
N ALA A 372 -5.49 5.20 30.71
CA ALA A 372 -4.82 5.92 31.78
C ALA A 372 -3.42 5.32 32.03
N SER A 373 -2.44 6.18 32.22
CA SER A 373 -1.07 5.83 32.61
C SER A 373 -0.70 6.52 33.92
N GLU A 374 0.04 5.81 34.76
CA GLU A 374 0.75 6.40 35.89
C GLU A 374 1.93 7.27 35.38
N SER A 375 2.42 8.17 36.24
CA SER A 375 3.59 9.01 35.94
C SER A 375 4.92 8.24 35.94
N SER A 376 4.92 7.02 36.46
CA SER A 376 6.07 6.12 36.52
C SER A 376 5.64 4.67 36.27
N PRO A 377 6.58 3.74 35.99
CA PRO A 377 6.25 2.32 35.89
C PRO A 377 5.48 1.81 37.12
N LEU A 378 4.50 0.92 36.89
CA LEU A 378 3.71 0.28 37.93
C LEU A 378 4.62 -0.48 38.91
N SER A 379 4.18 -0.61 40.16
CA SER A 379 4.95 -1.35 41.17
C SER A 379 5.31 -2.76 40.69
N GLY A 380 6.61 -3.09 40.70
CA GLY A 380 7.14 -4.37 40.23
C GLY A 380 7.30 -4.48 38.71
N GLN A 381 7.01 -3.44 37.93
CA GLN A 381 7.24 -3.38 36.48
C GLN A 381 8.47 -2.53 36.17
N GLN A 382 9.26 -2.94 35.18
CA GLN A 382 10.44 -2.16 34.75
C GLN A 382 10.05 -0.96 33.88
N ASN A 383 9.11 -1.14 32.95
CA ASN A 383 8.76 -0.13 31.95
C ASN A 383 7.27 0.22 31.96
N ARG A 384 6.38 -0.76 32.18
CA ARG A 384 4.93 -0.61 32.03
C ARG A 384 4.35 0.38 33.04
N SER A 385 3.64 1.41 32.57
CA SER A 385 2.96 2.41 33.39
C SER A 385 1.43 2.41 33.23
N SER A 386 0.87 1.55 32.36
CA SER A 386 -0.59 1.39 32.18
C SER A 386 -1.02 -0.07 32.18
N GLN A 387 -2.33 -0.30 32.26
CA GLN A 387 -2.93 -1.57 31.84
C GLN A 387 -2.81 -1.75 30.32
N ASN A 388 -3.10 -2.97 29.84
CA ASN A 388 -3.21 -3.20 28.40
C ASN A 388 -4.43 -2.46 27.84
N PHE A 389 -4.26 -1.86 26.68
CA PHE A 389 -5.31 -1.30 25.87
C PHE A 389 -5.28 -1.92 24.46
N LYS A 390 -6.37 -1.71 23.73
CA LYS A 390 -6.54 -2.28 22.40
C LYS A 390 -6.73 -1.19 21.37
N ILE A 391 -6.20 -1.47 20.18
CA ILE A 391 -6.63 -0.89 18.91
C ILE A 391 -7.17 -2.07 18.12
N ASP A 392 -8.45 -2.38 18.33
CA ASP A 392 -9.06 -3.63 17.83
C ASP A 392 -9.25 -3.62 16.31
N SER A 393 -9.71 -2.49 15.78
CA SER A 393 -9.90 -2.26 14.35
C SER A 393 -9.57 -0.80 14.01
N LEU A 394 -9.25 -0.56 12.75
CA LEU A 394 -9.10 0.80 12.22
C LEU A 394 -10.38 1.15 11.46
N PRO A 395 -10.97 2.33 11.71
CA PRO A 395 -12.02 2.86 10.85
C PRO A 395 -11.58 2.86 9.38
N VAL A 396 -12.53 2.60 8.48
CA VAL A 396 -12.28 2.69 7.04
C VAL A 396 -11.75 4.10 6.71
N GLY A 397 -10.74 4.20 5.84
CA GLY A 397 -10.09 5.47 5.50
C GLY A 397 -8.98 5.90 6.46
N THR A 398 -8.65 5.10 7.48
CA THR A 398 -7.54 5.43 8.40
C THR A 398 -6.23 5.52 7.65
N LYS A 399 -5.50 6.62 7.87
CA LYS A 399 -4.19 6.93 7.26
C LYS A 399 -3.04 6.76 8.25
N GLU A 400 -3.26 7.17 9.48
CA GLU A 400 -2.29 7.26 10.57
C GLU A 400 -3.03 7.36 11.92
N LEU A 401 -2.30 7.19 13.02
CA LEU A 401 -2.80 7.44 14.38
C LEU A 401 -2.32 8.79 14.88
N LYS A 402 -3.12 9.42 15.73
CA LYS A 402 -2.75 10.62 16.50
C LYS A 402 -2.87 10.33 17.99
N TRP A 403 -1.86 10.74 18.74
CA TRP A 403 -1.75 10.51 20.19
C TRP A 403 -1.95 11.83 20.93
N VAL A 404 -3.01 11.92 21.72
CA VAL A 404 -3.35 13.11 22.52
C VAL A 404 -3.19 12.80 23.99
N ILE A 405 -2.31 13.54 24.65
CA ILE A 405 -2.04 13.42 26.08
C ILE A 405 -2.89 14.43 26.86
N GLU A 406 -3.60 13.96 27.88
CA GLU A 406 -4.40 14.76 28.81
C GLU A 406 -3.92 14.50 30.25
N PRO A 407 -3.06 15.36 30.81
CA PRO A 407 -2.62 15.25 32.19
C PRO A 407 -3.77 15.49 33.19
N SER A 408 -3.73 14.83 34.35
CA SER A 408 -4.80 14.97 35.36
C SER A 408 -4.63 16.21 36.25
N GLU A 409 -3.43 16.81 36.28
CA GLU A 409 -3.10 17.94 37.16
C GLU A 409 -2.32 19.05 36.42
N LYS A 410 -1.34 19.68 37.08
CA LYS A 410 -0.58 20.86 36.61
C LYS A 410 0.45 20.58 35.51
N ASP A 411 0.64 19.32 35.13
CA ASP A 411 1.56 18.96 34.06
C ASP A 411 1.08 19.53 32.72
N TYR A 412 2.01 19.92 31.85
CA TYR A 412 1.67 20.32 30.49
C TYR A 412 1.75 19.10 29.57
N PRO A 413 0.78 18.86 28.66
CA PRO A 413 0.83 17.73 27.73
C PRO A 413 2.15 17.62 26.95
N SER A 414 2.73 18.78 26.59
CA SER A 414 3.97 18.89 25.81
C SER A 414 5.21 18.43 26.56
N THR A 415 5.19 18.31 27.88
CA THR A 415 6.34 17.83 28.67
C THR A 415 6.35 16.32 28.84
N ILE A 416 5.24 15.64 28.51
CA ILE A 416 5.09 14.21 28.68
C ILE A 416 5.48 13.49 27.39
N SER A 417 6.32 12.47 27.54
CA SER A 417 6.57 11.50 26.47
C SER A 417 6.63 10.07 26.99
N PHE A 418 6.36 9.09 26.13
CA PHE A 418 6.38 7.68 26.48
C PHE A 418 6.69 6.80 25.26
N ASN A 419 6.94 5.52 25.52
CA ASN A 419 6.94 4.48 24.50
C ASN A 419 5.62 3.72 24.52
N VAL A 420 5.24 3.13 23.39
CA VAL A 420 4.14 2.16 23.31
C VAL A 420 4.71 0.80 23.03
N MET A 421 4.44 -0.15 23.93
CA MET A 421 4.93 -1.52 23.87
C MET A 421 3.78 -2.51 23.72
N ILE A 422 4.07 -3.69 23.18
CA ILE A 422 3.13 -4.80 22.98
C ILE A 422 3.43 -5.85 24.05
N ASP A 423 2.44 -6.21 24.86
CA ASP A 423 2.51 -7.31 25.82
C ASP A 423 2.54 -8.66 25.07
N VAL A 424 3.64 -9.40 25.24
CA VAL A 424 3.83 -10.71 24.60
C VAL A 424 3.79 -11.77 25.68
N SER A 425 2.70 -12.55 25.70
CA SER A 425 2.53 -13.64 26.65
C SER A 425 3.65 -14.67 26.51
N LEU A 426 4.36 -14.94 27.62
CA LEU A 426 5.51 -15.86 27.67
C LEU A 426 6.70 -15.43 26.78
N GLY A 427 6.80 -14.14 26.43
CA GLY A 427 7.89 -13.56 25.65
C GLY A 427 8.36 -12.20 26.17
N ILE A 428 9.15 -11.48 25.37
CA ILE A 428 9.64 -10.13 25.70
C ILE A 428 8.79 -9.08 24.96
N ASP A 429 8.31 -8.05 25.65
CA ASP A 429 7.25 -7.13 25.18
C ASP A 429 7.61 -6.09 24.09
N SER A 430 7.54 -6.33 22.77
CA SER A 430 8.10 -5.40 21.75
C SER A 430 7.72 -3.91 21.81
N THR A 431 8.68 -3.01 21.53
CA THR A 431 8.38 -1.57 21.37
C THR A 431 7.86 -1.33 19.96
N ARG A 432 6.64 -0.82 19.84
CA ARG A 432 6.04 -0.47 18.57
C ARG A 432 6.36 0.98 18.19
N TRP A 433 6.14 1.91 19.12
CA TRP A 433 6.47 3.31 18.91
C TRP A 433 7.30 3.85 20.08
N LYS A 434 8.25 4.73 19.77
CA LYS A 434 9.14 5.36 20.75
C LYS A 434 8.91 6.85 20.82
N ASN A 435 9.15 7.43 21.99
CA ASN A 435 9.14 8.89 22.21
C ASN A 435 7.84 9.57 21.72
N ILE A 436 6.70 8.92 21.93
CA ILE A 436 5.38 9.50 21.66
C ILE A 436 5.18 10.66 22.62
N SER A 437 4.91 11.84 22.06
CA SER A 437 4.54 13.06 22.77
C SER A 437 3.14 13.53 22.35
N HIS A 438 2.61 14.54 23.03
CA HIS A 438 1.31 15.14 22.68
C HIS A 438 1.28 15.59 21.21
N GLU A 439 0.20 15.26 20.50
CA GLU A 439 -0.02 15.47 19.06
C GLU A 439 0.90 14.65 18.13
N SER A 440 1.68 13.70 18.67
CA SER A 440 2.46 12.78 17.83
C SER A 440 1.56 12.02 16.86
N LYS A 441 2.06 11.83 15.64
CA LYS A 441 1.43 11.01 14.61
C LYS A 441 2.31 9.80 14.31
N THR A 442 1.68 8.65 14.10
CA THR A 442 2.39 7.39 13.83
C THR A 442 1.68 6.57 12.78
N GLU A 443 2.36 5.53 12.29
CA GLU A 443 1.75 4.45 11.53
C GLU A 443 0.54 3.89 12.29
N ALA A 444 -0.48 3.42 11.57
CA ALA A 444 -1.65 2.81 12.21
C ALA A 444 -1.59 1.28 12.15
N TYR A 445 -1.65 0.69 13.34
CA TYR A 445 -1.52 -0.74 13.54
C TYR A 445 -2.52 -1.20 14.60
N THR A 446 -3.23 -2.30 14.31
CA THR A 446 -4.18 -2.93 15.26
C THR A 446 -3.45 -3.89 16.21
N ASN A 447 -3.74 -3.86 17.50
CA ASN A 447 -3.25 -4.86 18.45
C ASN A 447 -4.14 -4.86 19.69
N THR A 448 -4.28 -6.00 20.35
CA THR A 448 -5.11 -6.15 21.55
C THR A 448 -4.31 -6.08 22.86
N LYS A 449 -3.01 -5.84 22.77
CA LYS A 449 -2.05 -5.95 23.87
C LYS A 449 -1.09 -4.76 23.97
N TYR A 450 -1.48 -3.57 23.52
CA TYR A 450 -0.64 -2.39 23.70
C TYR A 450 -0.64 -1.92 25.16
N TYR A 451 0.46 -1.29 25.61
CA TYR A 451 0.53 -0.57 26.88
C TYR A 451 1.51 0.61 26.81
N ILE A 452 1.31 1.59 27.69
CA ILE A 452 2.18 2.76 27.85
C ILE A 452 3.40 2.36 28.70
N ALA A 453 4.59 2.71 28.21
CA ALA A 453 5.86 2.30 28.79
C ALA A 453 6.82 3.48 28.94
N SER A 454 7.57 3.48 30.04
CA SER A 454 8.66 4.42 30.32
C SER A 454 8.24 5.89 30.17
N PRO A 455 7.19 6.35 30.87
CA PRO A 455 6.78 7.75 30.80
C PRO A 455 7.88 8.67 31.35
N ILE A 456 8.06 9.83 30.72
CA ILE A 456 9.02 10.86 31.08
C ILE A 456 8.27 12.19 31.17
N GLY A 457 8.56 12.99 32.21
CA GLY A 457 8.05 14.36 32.35
C GLY A 457 6.63 14.50 32.91
N ALA A 458 5.98 13.39 33.27
CA ALA A 458 4.75 13.39 34.04
C ALA A 458 5.05 13.38 35.54
N THR A 459 4.35 14.20 36.34
CA THR A 459 4.41 14.15 37.81
C THR A 459 3.19 13.45 38.40
N SER A 460 2.08 13.45 37.65
CA SER A 460 0.79 12.85 38.02
C SER A 460 0.28 11.87 36.94
N LYS A 461 -0.83 11.16 37.22
CA LYS A 461 -1.46 10.31 36.21
C LYS A 461 -1.88 11.13 34.99
N PHE A 462 -1.85 10.50 33.82
CA PHE A 462 -2.31 11.13 32.58
C PHE A 462 -3.12 10.14 31.76
N THR A 463 -4.01 10.68 30.94
CA THR A 463 -4.79 9.93 29.97
C THR A 463 -4.15 10.09 28.60
N VAL A 464 -4.06 8.98 27.86
CA VAL A 464 -3.68 8.97 26.46
C VAL A 464 -4.92 8.61 25.64
N LYS A 465 -5.34 9.53 24.78
CA LYS A 465 -6.38 9.33 23.77
C LYS A 465 -5.73 9.05 22.43
N ILE A 466 -6.25 8.06 21.73
CA ILE A 466 -5.71 7.58 20.47
C ILE A 466 -6.79 7.76 19.42
N TYR A 467 -6.48 8.56 18.40
CA TYR A 467 -7.40 8.86 17.32
C TYR A 467 -6.90 8.21 16.03
N ALA A 468 -7.81 7.58 15.29
CA ALA A 468 -7.59 7.28 13.87
C ALA A 468 -7.81 8.57 13.06
N ILE A 469 -6.85 8.90 12.21
CA ILE A 469 -6.96 10.03 11.29
C ILE A 469 -7.48 9.53 9.95
N THR A 470 -8.63 10.05 9.53
CA THR A 470 -9.33 9.72 8.28
C THR A 470 -9.55 10.99 7.44
N ASN A 471 -10.22 10.89 6.29
CA ASN A 471 -10.67 12.05 5.48
C ASN A 471 -12.12 11.87 5.02
#